data_AF-A0A965LEC4-F1
#
_entry.id   AF-A0A965LEC4-F1
#
_cell.length_a   1.000
_cell.length_b   1.000
_cell.length_c   1.000
_cell.angle_alpha   90.00
_cell.angle_beta   90.00
_cell.angle_gamma   90.00
#
_symmetry.space_group_name_H-M   'P 1'
#
loop_
_entity.id
_entity.type
_entity.pdbx_description
1 polymer ?
#
loop_
_entity_poly.entity_id
_entity_poly.type
_entity_poly.pdbx_seq_one_letter_code
_entity_poly.pdbx_strand_id
1 'polypeptide(L)'
;MPKIFSGADANQKAADLAAMLTQGTAPVAEKPLDLKLAPQGGALFANLGCIGCHQRPDATGADAHDRIPLGHLRDKWQLLALIEFLKDPAKNYPATRMPHFRLENEEATQLAS
;
A
#
# COMPACT_ATOMS: atom_id res chain seq x y z
N MET A 1 1.68 -13.33 13.82
CA MET A 1 3.03 -12.72 13.83
C MET A 1 4.03 -13.70 14.41
N PRO A 2 5.30 -13.68 13.97
CA PRO A 2 6.36 -14.50 14.55
C PRO A 2 6.48 -14.29 16.07
N LYS A 3 6.76 -15.37 16.84
CA LYS A 3 6.85 -15.32 18.31
C LYS A 3 7.87 -14.32 18.85
N ILE A 4 8.91 -14.02 18.07
CA ILE A 4 9.98 -13.07 18.44
C ILE A 4 9.46 -11.62 18.59
N PHE A 5 8.33 -11.28 17.96
CA PHE A 5 7.69 -9.96 18.05
C PHE A 5 6.49 -9.96 19.01
N SER A 6 6.62 -10.63 20.15
CA SER A 6 5.58 -10.69 21.19
C SER A 6 6.17 -10.39 22.56
N GLY A 7 5.34 -9.89 23.49
CA GLY A 7 5.74 -9.51 24.84
C GLY A 7 6.02 -8.01 25.02
N ALA A 8 6.37 -7.61 26.24
CA ALA A 8 6.55 -6.22 26.63
C ALA A 8 7.72 -5.51 25.89
N ASP A 9 8.67 -6.27 25.35
CA ASP A 9 9.85 -5.77 24.64
C ASP A 9 9.76 -5.89 23.10
N ALA A 10 8.58 -6.25 22.56
CA ALA A 10 8.39 -6.49 21.13
C ALA A 10 8.78 -5.29 20.24
N ASN A 11 8.44 -4.07 20.67
CA ASN A 11 8.78 -2.86 19.92
C ASN A 11 10.28 -2.60 19.89
N GLN A 12 10.98 -2.83 21.01
CA GLN A 12 12.44 -2.67 21.08
C GLN A 12 13.13 -3.68 20.17
N LYS A 13 12.72 -4.96 20.23
CA LYS A 13 13.25 -6.01 19.35
C LYS A 13 13.05 -5.69 17.87
N ALA A 14 11.88 -5.16 17.50
CA ALA A 14 11.62 -4.73 16.14
C ALA A 14 12.54 -3.57 15.71
N ALA A 15 12.75 -2.59 16.59
CA ALA A 15 13.64 -1.46 16.34
C ALA A 15 15.12 -1.90 16.21
N ASP A 16 15.60 -2.79 17.07
CA ASP A 16 16.98 -3.28 17.04
C ASP A 16 17.26 -4.06 15.75
N LEU A 17 16.32 -4.92 15.34
CA LEU A 17 16.41 -5.65 14.08
C LEU A 17 16.37 -4.71 12.87
N ALA A 18 15.50 -3.70 12.89
CA ALA A 18 15.46 -2.69 11.83
C ALA A 18 16.80 -1.96 11.74
N ALA A 19 17.35 -1.48 12.87
CA ALA A 19 18.63 -0.80 12.92
C ALA A 19 19.78 -1.66 12.39
N MET A 20 19.81 -2.95 12.76
CA MET A 20 20.78 -3.91 12.25
C MET A 20 20.65 -4.11 10.73
N LEU A 21 19.43 -4.30 10.21
CA LEU A 21 19.18 -4.54 8.79
C LEU A 21 19.49 -3.31 7.92
N THR A 22 19.31 -2.11 8.46
CA THR A 22 19.57 -0.86 7.75
C THR A 22 20.97 -0.31 7.99
N GLN A 23 21.84 -1.02 8.72
CA GLN A 23 23.17 -0.53 9.05
C GLN A 23 23.97 -0.24 7.77
N GLY A 24 24.43 1.01 7.61
CA GLY A 24 25.18 1.46 6.43
C GLY A 24 24.32 1.84 5.22
N THR A 25 22.99 1.80 5.34
CA THR A 25 22.07 2.31 4.32
C THR A 25 21.68 3.76 4.60
N ALA A 26 21.59 4.59 3.56
CA ALA A 26 20.99 5.91 3.69
C ALA A 26 19.45 5.76 3.71
N PRO A 27 18.73 6.46 4.60
CA PRO A 27 17.28 6.44 4.59
C PRO A 27 16.76 6.95 3.25
N VAL A 28 15.88 6.18 2.62
CA VAL A 28 15.14 6.65 1.44
C VAL A 28 14.16 7.70 1.93
N ALA A 29 14.30 8.94 1.45
CA ALA A 29 13.39 10.01 1.81
C ALA A 29 11.96 9.64 1.37
N GLU A 30 11.03 9.65 2.32
CA GLU A 30 9.62 9.43 2.00
C GLU A 30 9.11 10.59 1.16
N LYS A 31 8.56 10.28 -0.02
CA LYS A 31 7.87 11.28 -0.82
C LYS A 31 6.59 11.67 -0.08
N PRO A 32 6.37 12.97 0.21
CA PRO A 32 5.13 13.40 0.85
C PRO A 32 3.94 13.13 -0.08
N LEU A 33 2.83 12.73 0.53
CA LEU A 33 1.55 12.53 -0.16
C LEU A 33 1.03 13.85 -0.71
N ASP A 34 0.74 13.92 -2.01
CA ASP A 34 0.06 15.07 -2.61
C ASP A 34 -1.44 14.79 -2.74
N LEU A 35 -2.20 15.28 -1.77
CA LEU A 35 -3.65 15.13 -1.71
C LEU A 35 -4.38 15.85 -2.85
N LYS A 36 -3.71 16.77 -3.58
CA LYS A 36 -4.31 17.44 -4.74
C LYS A 36 -4.54 16.47 -5.91
N LEU A 37 -3.87 15.32 -5.90
CA LEU A 37 -4.01 14.28 -6.91
C LEU A 37 -5.13 13.27 -6.61
N ALA A 38 -5.69 13.30 -5.39
CA ALA A 38 -6.73 12.36 -4.97
C ALA A 38 -7.99 12.39 -5.87
N PRO A 39 -8.45 13.53 -6.42
CA PRO A 39 -9.56 13.53 -7.37
C PRO A 39 -9.27 12.75 -8.66
N GLN A 40 -8.07 12.86 -9.23
CA GLN A 40 -7.65 12.11 -10.40
C GLN A 40 -7.52 10.62 -10.07
N GLY A 41 -6.94 10.29 -8.90
CA GLY A 41 -6.87 8.94 -8.37
C GLY A 41 -8.25 8.30 -8.21
N GLY A 42 -9.21 9.03 -7.67
CA GLY A 42 -10.60 8.57 -7.52
C GLY A 42 -11.27 8.29 -8.86
N ALA A 43 -11.02 9.12 -9.88
CA ALA A 43 -11.53 8.88 -11.23
C ALA A 43 -10.92 7.61 -11.85
N LEU A 44 -9.61 7.42 -11.72
CA LEU A 44 -8.93 6.20 -12.15
C LEU A 44 -9.47 4.96 -11.41
N PHE A 45 -9.65 5.06 -10.09
CA PHE A 45 -10.18 3.97 -9.26
C PHE A 45 -11.56 3.49 -9.71
N ALA A 46 -12.42 4.44 -10.11
CA ALA A 46 -13.73 4.13 -10.68
C ALA A 46 -13.61 3.52 -12.09
N ASN A 47 -12.83 4.15 -12.97
CA ASN A 47 -12.71 3.76 -14.38
C ASN A 47 -12.04 2.39 -14.57
N LEU A 48 -11.07 2.05 -13.72
CA LEU A 48 -10.37 0.76 -13.73
C LEU A 48 -11.17 -0.37 -13.05
N GLY A 49 -12.33 -0.05 -12.47
CA GLY A 49 -13.20 -1.05 -11.84
C GLY A 49 -12.69 -1.57 -10.50
N CYS A 50 -11.86 -0.80 -9.78
CA CYS A 50 -11.25 -1.24 -8.52
C CYS A 50 -12.30 -1.65 -7.47
N ILE A 51 -13.49 -1.04 -7.50
CA ILE A 51 -14.64 -1.35 -6.64
C ILE A 51 -15.18 -2.78 -6.79
N GLY A 52 -14.79 -3.50 -7.84
CA GLY A 52 -15.16 -4.90 -8.05
C GLY A 52 -14.47 -5.85 -7.07
N CYS A 53 -13.26 -5.50 -6.61
CA CYS A 53 -12.48 -6.32 -5.68
C CYS A 53 -12.16 -5.59 -4.37
N HIS A 54 -12.13 -4.26 -4.37
CA HIS A 54 -11.77 -3.45 -3.22
C HIS A 54 -12.96 -2.63 -2.71
N GLN A 55 -13.01 -2.42 -1.40
CA GLN A 55 -13.86 -1.37 -0.83
C GLN A 55 -13.21 -0.02 -1.09
N ARG A 56 -14.03 1.02 -1.14
CA ARG A 56 -13.50 2.38 -1.19
C ARG A 56 -12.69 2.67 0.10
N PRO A 57 -11.64 3.52 0.04
CA PRO A 57 -10.86 3.86 1.22
C PRO A 57 -11.68 4.47 2.38
N ASP A 58 -12.78 5.15 2.06
CA ASP A 58 -13.69 5.78 3.01
C ASP A 58 -14.88 4.88 3.43
N ALA A 59 -14.93 3.63 2.95
CA ALA A 59 -15.97 2.70 3.35
C ALA A 59 -15.84 2.32 4.83
N THR A 60 -16.97 2.23 5.52
CA THR A 60 -17.06 1.79 6.91
C THR A 60 -17.99 0.58 7.04
N GLY A 61 -17.71 -0.30 8.00
CA GLY A 61 -18.53 -1.48 8.27
C GLY A 61 -18.16 -2.72 7.46
N ALA A 62 -19.00 -3.74 7.57
CA ALA A 62 -18.80 -5.02 6.87
C ALA A 62 -19.24 -4.90 5.40
N ASP A 63 -18.46 -5.49 4.50
CA ASP A 63 -18.79 -5.54 3.08
C ASP A 63 -19.56 -6.81 2.72
N ALA A 64 -20.68 -6.65 2.00
CA ALA A 64 -21.53 -7.75 1.58
C ALA A 64 -20.93 -8.60 0.43
N HIS A 65 -19.86 -8.11 -0.19
CA HIS A 65 -19.24 -8.70 -1.39
C HIS A 65 -17.83 -9.24 -1.13
N ASP A 66 -17.43 -9.37 0.13
CA ASP A 66 -16.10 -9.85 0.55
C ASP A 66 -14.94 -9.11 -0.14
N ARG A 67 -15.13 -7.82 -0.41
CA ARG A 67 -14.12 -6.97 -1.03
C ARG A 67 -13.05 -6.58 -0.01
N ILE A 68 -11.83 -6.43 -0.51
CA ILE A 68 -10.65 -6.10 0.27
C ILE A 68 -10.76 -4.65 0.80
N PRO A 69 -10.76 -4.42 2.12
CA PRO A 69 -10.85 -3.08 2.69
C PRO A 69 -9.55 -2.29 2.50
N LEU A 70 -9.68 -1.00 2.18
CA LEU A 70 -8.54 -0.08 1.94
C LEU A 70 -8.39 1.04 2.97
N GLY A 71 -9.26 1.14 3.98
CA GLY A 71 -9.23 2.25 4.96
C GLY A 71 -7.95 2.37 5.79
N HIS A 72 -7.16 1.29 5.90
CA HIS A 72 -5.89 1.24 6.62
C HIS A 72 -4.68 1.08 5.70
N LEU A 73 -4.81 1.47 4.42
CA LEU A 73 -3.73 1.29 3.46
C LEU A 73 -2.45 2.04 3.88
N ARG A 74 -2.60 3.25 4.43
CA ARG A 74 -1.49 4.10 4.90
C ARG A 74 -0.73 3.53 6.10
N ASP A 75 -1.37 2.66 6.88
CA ASP A 75 -0.74 2.02 8.04
C ASP A 75 0.22 0.89 7.61
N LYS A 76 0.11 0.44 6.35
CA LYS A 76 0.80 -0.76 5.82
C LYS A 76 1.77 -0.45 4.68
N TRP A 77 1.58 0.66 3.97
CA TRP A 77 2.30 0.97 2.75
C TRP A 77 3.00 2.31 2.81
N GLN A 78 4.27 2.32 2.39
CA GLN A 78 4.95 3.54 1.98
C GLN A 78 4.48 3.94 0.57
N LEU A 79 4.41 5.24 0.30
CA LEU A 79 3.89 5.78 -0.97
C LEU A 79 4.62 5.21 -2.20
N LEU A 80 5.96 5.24 -2.19
CA LEU A 80 6.75 4.73 -3.32
C LEU A 80 6.57 3.23 -3.53
N ALA A 81 6.49 2.46 -2.44
CA ALA A 81 6.24 1.02 -2.53
C ALA A 81 4.86 0.72 -3.11
N LEU A 82 3.84 1.51 -2.75
CA LEU A 82 2.50 1.37 -3.31
C LEU A 82 2.48 1.69 -4.81
N ILE A 83 3.15 2.78 -5.22
CA ILE A 83 3.28 3.15 -6.63
C ILE A 83 3.95 2.01 -7.42
N GLU A 84 5.04 1.43 -6.91
CA GLU A 84 5.70 0.30 -7.57
C GLU A 84 4.80 -0.93 -7.68
N PHE A 85 4.05 -1.25 -6.61
CA PHE A 85 3.10 -2.35 -6.63
C PHE A 85 1.96 -2.14 -7.62
N LEU A 86 1.39 -0.92 -7.69
CA LEU A 86 0.32 -0.61 -8.63
C LEU A 86 0.75 -0.77 -10.09
N LYS A 87 2.02 -0.48 -10.39
CA LYS A 87 2.59 -0.65 -11.73
C LYS A 87 2.78 -2.11 -12.12
N ASP A 88 3.26 -2.94 -11.19
CA ASP A 88 3.44 -4.38 -11.42
C ASP A 88 3.06 -5.19 -10.16
N PRO A 89 1.77 -5.54 -10.02
CA PRO A 89 1.30 -6.28 -8.85
C PRO A 89 1.93 -7.66 -8.70
N ALA A 90 2.36 -8.27 -9.82
CA ALA A 90 2.86 -9.63 -9.87
C ALA A 90 4.37 -9.73 -9.54
N LYS A 91 5.13 -8.62 -9.65
CA LYS A 91 6.58 -8.56 -9.42
C LYS A 91 7.03 -9.27 -8.15
N ASN A 92 6.39 -8.94 -7.03
CA ASN A 92 6.70 -9.51 -5.70
C ASN A 92 5.60 -10.47 -5.21
N TYR A 93 4.45 -10.50 -5.88
CA TYR A 93 3.29 -11.32 -5.49
C TYR A 93 2.76 -12.12 -6.70
N PRO A 94 3.46 -13.18 -7.13
CA PRO A 94 3.10 -13.91 -8.36
C PRO A 94 1.69 -14.51 -8.35
N ALA A 95 1.15 -14.78 -7.17
CA ALA A 95 -0.19 -15.33 -6.98
C ALA A 95 -1.29 -14.25 -6.86
N THR A 96 -0.97 -12.97 -7.11
CA THR A 96 -1.94 -11.89 -7.05
C THR A 96 -3.05 -12.09 -8.08
N ARG A 97 -4.29 -11.73 -7.69
CA ARG A 97 -5.43 -11.65 -8.62
C ARG A 97 -5.56 -10.26 -9.25
N MET A 98 -4.81 -9.28 -8.74
CA MET A 98 -4.84 -7.92 -9.26
C MET A 98 -4.19 -7.90 -10.64
N PRO A 99 -4.89 -7.42 -11.69
CA PRO A 99 -4.34 -7.43 -13.03
C PRO A 99 -3.27 -6.35 -13.20
N HIS A 100 -2.42 -6.52 -14.22
CA HIS A 100 -1.45 -5.51 -14.61
C HIS A 100 -2.13 -4.45 -15.49
N PHE A 101 -2.55 -3.33 -14.89
CA PHE A 101 -3.28 -2.25 -15.57
C PHE A 101 -2.44 -1.41 -16.54
N ARG A 102 -1.11 -1.61 -16.57
CA ARG A 102 -0.17 -0.86 -17.43
C ARG A 102 -0.20 0.65 -17.13
N LEU A 103 -0.27 0.98 -15.85
CA LEU A 103 -0.28 2.36 -15.37
C LEU A 103 1.06 3.03 -15.65
N GLU A 104 0.99 4.27 -16.15
CA GLU A 104 2.13 5.16 -16.17
C GLU A 104 2.47 5.65 -14.75
N ASN A 105 3.68 6.18 -14.56
CA ASN A 105 4.12 6.67 -13.25
C ASN A 105 3.15 7.71 -12.65
N GLU A 106 2.58 8.58 -13.50
CA GLU A 106 1.65 9.61 -13.07
C GLU A 106 0.34 9.00 -12.56
N GLU A 107 -0.26 8.08 -13.30
CA GLU A 107 -1.52 7.41 -12.92
C GLU A 107 -1.36 6.60 -11.63
N ALA A 108 -0.24 5.87 -11.50
CA ALA A 108 0.07 5.13 -10.28
C ALA A 108 0.27 6.07 -9.07
N THR A 109 0.86 7.26 -9.29
CA THR A 109 1.00 8.27 -8.24
C THR A 109 -0.37 8.84 -7.86
N GLN A 110 -1.22 9.16 -8.83
CA GLN A 110 -2.59 9.64 -8.58
C GLN A 110 -3.43 8.62 -7.81
N LEU A 111 -3.36 7.33 -8.17
CA LEU A 111 -4.06 6.26 -7.45
C LEU A 111 -3.56 6.03 -6.02
N ALA A 112 -2.28 6.32 -5.77
CA ALA A 112 -1.67 6.16 -4.45
C ALA A 112 -1.85 7.41 -3.53
N SER A 113 -2.41 8.49 -4.08
CA SER A 113 -2.60 9.79 -3.42
C SER A 113 -3.83 9.90 -2.51
#